data_AF-A0AAD8USQ9-F1
#
_entry.id   AF-A0AAD8USQ9-F1
#
_cell.length_a   1.000
_cell.length_b   1.000
_cell.length_c   1.000
_cell.angle_alpha   90.00
_cell.angle_beta   90.00
_cell.angle_gamma   90.00
#
_symmetry.space_group_name_H-M   'P 1'
#
loop_
_entity.id
_entity.type
_entity.pdbx_description
1 polymer ?
#
loop_
_entity_poly.entity_id
_entity_poly.type
_entity_poly.pdbx_seq_one_letter_code
_entity_poly.pdbx_strand_id
1 'polypeptide(L)'
;MPASEDKSDDGPLSTPDFGDAIDSVTFGQILEMDEDENDRDFSQSIVFGFFEQAEETFEQMDEALEEKDLEKLSSLGHFLKGSSATLGLVKVRDSCEKIQRYGKKENEDGTAEPDEKLCLERIEKTLKDLKTEYEDAEKLLKKFFGTEEEEEEED
;
A
#
# COMPACT_ATOMS: atom_id res chain seq x y z
N MET A 1 -37.29 -39.50 -9.65
CA MET A 1 -36.49 -38.41 -9.08
C MET A 1 -35.10 -38.96 -8.81
N PRO A 2 -34.07 -38.58 -9.56
CA PRO A 2 -32.70 -38.68 -9.11
C PRO A 2 -32.23 -37.29 -8.62
N ALA A 3 -31.48 -37.32 -7.53
CA ALA A 3 -30.92 -36.17 -6.85
C ALA A 3 -30.06 -35.34 -7.81
N SER A 4 -30.36 -34.04 -7.87
CA SER A 4 -29.46 -33.04 -8.42
C SER A 4 -28.22 -33.02 -7.55
N GLU A 5 -27.10 -33.50 -8.10
CA GLU A 5 -25.78 -33.31 -7.52
C GLU A 5 -25.55 -31.81 -7.35
N ASP A 6 -25.47 -31.39 -6.09
CA ASP A 6 -24.98 -30.10 -5.65
C ASP A 6 -23.52 -29.98 -6.11
N LYS A 7 -23.34 -29.31 -7.25
CA LYS A 7 -22.04 -28.81 -7.66
C LYS A 7 -21.88 -27.44 -7.01
N SER A 8 -21.55 -27.45 -5.72
CA SER A 8 -20.84 -26.34 -5.12
C SER A 8 -19.47 -26.28 -5.81
N ASP A 9 -19.40 -25.40 -6.81
CA ASP A 9 -18.20 -25.00 -7.51
C ASP A 9 -17.33 -24.23 -6.51
N ASP A 10 -16.52 -24.95 -5.74
CA ASP A 10 -15.39 -24.42 -4.97
C ASP A 10 -14.30 -23.97 -5.99
N GLY A 11 -14.62 -22.92 -6.75
CA GLY A 11 -13.64 -22.12 -7.47
C GLY A 11 -12.87 -21.25 -6.46
N PRO A 12 -11.62 -20.84 -6.77
CA PRO A 12 -10.85 -20.01 -5.86
C PRO A 12 -11.69 -18.77 -5.51
N LEU A 13 -11.70 -18.41 -4.21
CA LEU A 13 -12.34 -17.20 -3.69
C LEU A 13 -12.29 -16.11 -4.74
N SER A 14 -13.45 -15.49 -5.05
CA SER A 14 -13.54 -14.40 -6.00
C SER A 14 -12.56 -13.30 -5.61
N THR A 15 -11.33 -13.35 -6.16
CA THR A 15 -10.29 -12.39 -5.84
C THR A 15 -10.81 -11.01 -6.27
N PRO A 16 -10.85 -10.03 -5.35
CA PRO A 16 -11.36 -8.73 -5.72
C PRO A 16 -10.46 -8.12 -6.79
N ASP A 17 -11.07 -7.56 -7.82
CA ASP A 17 -10.34 -6.85 -8.88
C ASP A 17 -10.12 -5.40 -8.43
N PHE A 18 -8.91 -5.12 -7.95
CA PHE A 18 -8.47 -3.79 -7.56
C PHE A 18 -7.70 -3.07 -8.69
N GLY A 19 -7.70 -3.64 -9.91
CA GLY A 19 -6.89 -3.16 -11.02
C GLY A 19 -5.39 -3.16 -10.71
N ASP A 20 -4.67 -2.17 -11.21
CA ASP A 20 -3.21 -2.07 -11.05
C ASP A 20 -2.77 -1.48 -9.69
N ALA A 21 -3.70 -1.18 -8.78
CA ALA A 21 -3.37 -0.57 -7.48
C ALA A 21 -2.93 -1.60 -6.45
N ILE A 22 -3.57 -2.78 -6.45
CA ILE A 22 -3.36 -3.84 -5.46
C ILE A 22 -3.19 -5.16 -6.19
N ASP A 23 -2.12 -5.90 -5.86
CA ASP A 23 -1.89 -7.25 -6.34
C ASP A 23 -2.90 -8.21 -5.71
N SER A 24 -3.95 -8.55 -6.47
CA SER A 24 -5.05 -9.41 -6.00
C SER A 24 -4.60 -10.78 -5.52
N VAL A 25 -3.46 -11.29 -5.99
CA VAL A 25 -2.91 -12.59 -5.54
C VAL A 25 -2.35 -12.46 -4.13
N THR A 26 -1.51 -11.45 -3.89
CA THR A 26 -0.91 -11.16 -2.58
C THR A 26 -2.00 -10.79 -1.58
N PHE A 27 -2.94 -9.93 -1.96
CA PHE A 27 -4.05 -9.55 -1.09
C PHE A 27 -4.99 -10.72 -0.83
N GLY A 28 -5.26 -11.57 -1.83
CA GLY A 28 -6.04 -12.80 -1.68
C GLY A 28 -5.48 -13.74 -0.60
N GLN A 29 -4.15 -13.85 -0.48
CA GLN A 29 -3.52 -14.65 0.58
C GLN A 29 -3.83 -14.10 1.99
N ILE A 30 -4.00 -12.80 2.15
CA ILE A 30 -4.40 -12.19 3.42
C ILE A 30 -5.87 -12.51 3.70
N LEU A 31 -6.72 -12.44 2.68
CA LEU A 31 -8.15 -12.79 2.79
C LEU A 31 -8.39 -14.27 3.09
N GLU A 32 -7.49 -15.16 2.69
CA GLU A 32 -7.51 -16.59 3.03
C GLU A 32 -7.18 -16.87 4.50
N MET A 33 -6.65 -15.88 5.24
CA MET A 33 -6.36 -16.01 6.67
C MET A 33 -7.56 -15.67 7.56
N ASP A 34 -8.62 -15.11 6.99
CA ASP A 34 -9.89 -14.87 7.68
C ASP A 34 -10.61 -16.19 7.99
N GLU A 35 -11.47 -16.21 9.02
CA GLU A 35 -12.21 -17.41 9.41
C GLU A 35 -13.31 -17.75 8.39
N ASP A 36 -14.03 -16.75 7.88
CA ASP A 36 -14.96 -16.87 6.75
C ASP A 36 -15.15 -15.54 5.98
N GLU A 37 -15.79 -15.57 4.81
CA GLU A 37 -15.91 -14.38 3.95
C GLU A 37 -16.71 -13.22 4.55
N ASN A 38 -17.55 -13.48 5.55
CA ASN A 38 -18.35 -12.50 6.29
C ASN A 38 -17.65 -12.02 7.58
N ASP A 39 -16.56 -12.68 7.98
CA ASP A 39 -15.75 -12.34 9.16
C ASP A 39 -14.34 -11.95 8.70
N ARG A 40 -14.18 -10.66 8.40
CA ARG A 40 -12.94 -10.07 7.86
C ARG A 40 -12.05 -9.45 8.94
N ASP A 41 -12.23 -9.82 10.21
CA ASP A 41 -11.56 -9.19 11.34
C ASP A 41 -10.02 -9.22 11.20
N PHE A 42 -9.45 -10.34 10.73
CA PHE A 42 -8.01 -10.47 10.58
C PHE A 42 -7.49 -9.57 9.46
N SER A 43 -8.00 -9.73 8.24
CA SER A 43 -7.56 -8.94 7.09
C SER A 43 -7.81 -7.44 7.29
N GLN A 44 -8.95 -7.07 7.88
CA GLN A 44 -9.27 -5.69 8.23
C GLN A 44 -8.27 -5.14 9.25
N SER A 45 -7.94 -5.88 10.32
CA SER A 45 -6.98 -5.41 11.32
C SER A 45 -5.59 -5.10 10.74
N ILE A 46 -5.13 -5.93 9.79
CA ILE A 46 -3.83 -5.73 9.13
C ILE A 46 -3.87 -4.50 8.22
N VAL A 47 -4.95 -4.32 7.47
CA VAL A 47 -5.11 -3.18 6.55
C VAL A 47 -5.22 -1.86 7.29
N PHE A 48 -6.05 -1.79 8.33
CA PHE A 48 -6.20 -0.57 9.13
C PHE A 48 -4.93 -0.24 9.94
N GLY A 49 -4.26 -1.27 10.47
CA GLY A 49 -2.94 -1.07 11.10
C GLY A 49 -1.87 -0.56 10.13
N PHE A 50 -1.96 -0.91 8.84
CA PHE A 50 -1.11 -0.32 7.82
C PHE A 50 -1.44 1.14 7.54
N PHE A 51 -2.71 1.55 7.53
CA PHE A 51 -3.09 2.96 7.32
C PHE A 51 -2.48 3.86 8.39
N GLU A 52 -2.65 3.50 9.66
CA GLU A 52 -2.04 4.22 10.78
C GLU A 52 -0.51 4.31 10.62
N GLN A 53 0.13 3.19 10.29
CA GLN A 53 1.59 3.15 10.08
C GLN A 53 2.03 4.01 8.89
N ALA A 54 1.26 4.04 7.80
CA ALA A 54 1.59 4.80 6.61
C ALA A 54 1.50 6.31 6.88
N GLU A 55 0.42 6.75 7.54
CA GLU A 55 0.23 8.15 7.94
C GLU A 55 1.34 8.63 8.87
N GLU A 56 1.65 7.88 9.94
CA GLU A 56 2.77 8.19 10.84
C GLU A 56 4.11 8.25 10.09
N THR A 57 4.32 7.34 9.13
CA THR A 57 5.56 7.33 8.35
C THR A 57 5.64 8.53 7.42
N PHE A 58 4.53 8.97 6.82
CA PHE A 58 4.50 10.14 5.96
C PHE A 58 4.83 11.42 6.72
N GLU A 59 4.31 11.60 7.93
CA GLU A 59 4.69 12.73 8.79
C GLU A 59 6.20 12.72 9.07
N GLN A 60 6.76 11.57 9.43
CA GLN A 60 8.20 11.44 9.67
C GLN A 60 9.05 11.68 8.41
N MET A 61 8.53 11.33 7.23
CA MET A 61 9.18 11.60 5.95
C MET A 61 9.16 13.09 5.62
N ASP A 62 8.06 13.79 5.87
CA ASP A 62 7.98 15.25 5.68
C ASP A 62 8.97 15.97 6.61
N GLU A 63 9.04 15.57 7.89
CA GLU A 63 10.03 16.10 8.83
C GLU A 63 11.48 15.85 8.35
N ALA A 64 11.77 14.61 7.92
CA ALA A 64 13.10 14.24 7.44
C ALA A 64 13.47 15.00 6.15
N LEU A 65 12.49 15.35 5.30
CA LEU A 65 12.71 16.21 4.13
C LEU A 65 13.08 17.64 4.53
N GLU A 66 12.41 18.21 5.53
CA GLU A 66 12.75 19.54 6.07
C GLU A 66 14.17 19.57 6.66
N GLU A 67 14.53 18.52 7.40
CA GLU A 67 15.87 18.33 7.97
C GLU A 67 16.93 17.92 6.94
N LYS A 68 16.50 17.54 5.72
CA LYS A 68 17.34 16.99 4.64
C LYS A 68 18.09 15.73 5.04
N ASP A 69 17.49 14.91 5.89
CA ASP A 69 18.06 13.67 6.39
C ASP A 69 17.79 12.52 5.41
N LEU A 70 18.70 12.36 4.44
CA LEU A 70 18.64 11.30 3.43
C LEU A 70 18.72 9.88 4.04
N GLU A 71 19.40 9.70 5.17
CA GLU A 71 19.53 8.40 5.82
C GLU A 71 18.21 7.99 6.49
N LYS A 72 17.57 8.93 7.18
CA LYS A 72 16.23 8.73 7.75
C LYS A 72 15.19 8.50 6.66
N LEU A 73 15.20 9.28 5.57
CA LEU A 73 14.33 9.08 4.41
C LEU A 73 14.51 7.69 3.79
N SER A 74 15.76 7.23 3.64
CA SER A 74 16.04 5.88 3.15
C SER A 74 15.46 4.80 4.07
N SER A 75 15.60 4.99 5.38
CA SER A 75 15.14 4.04 6.40
C SER A 75 13.62 3.96 6.44
N LEU A 76 12.93 5.11 6.40
CA LEU A 76 11.46 5.19 6.35
C LEU A 76 10.92 4.58 5.05
N GLY A 77 11.56 4.87 3.91
CA GLY A 77 11.20 4.26 2.63
C GLY A 77 11.37 2.74 2.66
N HIS A 78 12.44 2.23 3.27
CA HIS A 78 12.63 0.79 3.44
C HIS A 78 11.53 0.15 4.31
N PHE A 79 11.20 0.80 5.42
CA PHE A 79 10.20 0.34 6.38
C PHE A 79 8.82 0.23 5.71
N LEU A 80 8.32 1.32 5.12
CA LEU A 80 7.00 1.35 4.51
C LEU A 80 6.91 0.45 3.27
N LYS A 81 8.01 0.27 2.52
CA LYS A 81 8.09 -0.71 1.43
C LYS A 81 7.76 -2.12 1.90
N GLY A 82 8.30 -2.53 3.05
CA GLY A 82 8.09 -3.87 3.61
C GLY A 82 6.62 -4.12 3.94
N SER A 83 5.98 -3.16 4.61
CA SER A 83 4.57 -3.26 4.97
C SER A 83 3.65 -3.22 3.75
N SER A 84 3.91 -2.31 2.80
CA SER A 84 3.15 -2.18 1.55
C SER A 84 3.22 -3.45 0.69
N ALA A 85 4.39 -4.10 0.66
CA ALA A 85 4.57 -5.35 -0.07
C ALA A 85 3.74 -6.51 0.50
N THR A 86 3.57 -6.55 1.83
CA THR A 86 2.74 -7.57 2.49
C THR A 86 1.28 -7.48 2.05
N LEU A 87 0.78 -6.27 1.86
CA LEU A 87 -0.60 -6.00 1.42
C LEU A 87 -0.80 -6.02 -0.10
N GLY A 88 0.27 -6.24 -0.88
CA GLY A 88 0.19 -6.19 -2.34
C GLY A 88 0.01 -4.77 -2.91
N LEU A 89 0.32 -3.72 -2.16
CA LEU A 89 0.21 -2.32 -2.63
C LEU A 89 1.38 -1.97 -3.56
N VAL A 90 1.30 -2.39 -4.82
CA VAL A 90 2.43 -2.39 -5.77
C VAL A 90 2.99 -0.98 -5.99
N LYS A 91 2.13 0.00 -6.26
CA LYS A 91 2.57 1.38 -6.54
C LYS A 91 3.23 2.02 -5.31
N VAL A 92 2.58 1.90 -4.15
CA VAL A 92 3.09 2.38 -2.86
C VAL A 92 4.47 1.76 -2.57
N ARG A 93 4.61 0.44 -2.75
CA ARG A 93 5.88 -0.28 -2.59
C ARG A 93 6.97 0.27 -3.51
N ASP A 94 6.67 0.49 -4.79
CA ASP A 94 7.63 0.93 -5.79
C ASP A 94 8.09 2.37 -5.53
N SER A 95 7.17 3.26 -5.14
CA SER A 95 7.49 4.62 -4.71
C SER A 95 8.33 4.64 -3.43
N CYS A 96 8.05 3.77 -2.47
CA CYS A 96 8.89 3.58 -1.28
C CYS A 96 10.31 3.10 -1.64
N GLU A 97 10.46 2.22 -2.64
CA GLU A 97 11.77 1.79 -3.13
C GLU A 97 12.56 2.95 -3.75
N LYS A 98 11.90 3.81 -4.52
CA LYS A 98 12.54 5.01 -5.08
C LYS A 98 13.05 5.94 -3.98
N ILE A 99 12.23 6.23 -2.97
CA ILE A 99 12.64 7.03 -1.80
C ILE A 99 13.83 6.38 -1.09
N GLN A 100 13.79 5.06 -0.90
CA GLN A 100 14.90 4.30 -0.31
C GLN A 100 16.21 4.51 -1.11
N ARG A 101 16.17 4.37 -2.43
CA ARG A 101 17.35 4.51 -3.30
C ARG A 101 17.88 5.93 -3.32
N TYR A 102 17.00 6.93 -3.50
CA TYR A 102 17.41 8.33 -3.47
C TYR A 102 18.02 8.73 -2.12
N GLY A 103 17.49 8.22 -1.01
CA GLY A 103 18.09 8.41 0.33
C GLY A 103 19.49 7.79 0.45
N LYS A 104 19.77 6.71 -0.27
CA LYS A 104 21.12 6.11 -0.39
C LYS A 104 22.03 6.83 -1.38
N LYS A 105 21.56 7.92 -2.01
CA LYS A 105 22.27 8.60 -3.10
C LYS A 105 22.47 7.69 -4.30
N GLU A 106 21.39 6.99 -4.67
CA GLU A 106 21.31 6.11 -5.82
C GLU A 106 20.15 6.54 -6.73
N ASN A 107 20.31 6.35 -8.04
CA ASN A 107 19.23 6.43 -9.02
C ASN A 107 18.32 5.18 -8.93
N GLU A 108 17.19 5.20 -9.66
CA GLU A 108 16.25 4.06 -9.70
C GLU A 108 16.93 2.77 -10.18
N ASP A 109 17.92 2.86 -11.08
CA ASP A 109 18.69 1.72 -11.59
C ASP A 109 19.79 1.23 -10.62
N GLY A 110 19.98 1.92 -9.48
CA GLY A 110 21.02 1.61 -8.49
C GLY A 110 22.39 2.20 -8.80
N THR A 111 22.52 3.03 -9.84
CA THR A 111 23.76 3.79 -10.07
C THR A 111 23.89 4.91 -9.04
N ALA A 112 25.12 5.26 -8.67
CA ALA A 112 25.36 6.33 -7.70
C ALA A 112 24.92 7.71 -8.23
N GLU A 113 24.24 8.48 -7.40
CA GLU A 113 23.82 9.86 -7.62
C GLU A 113 24.42 10.77 -6.53
N PRO A 114 25.59 11.37 -6.76
CA PRO A 114 26.28 12.17 -5.75
C PRO A 114 25.61 13.52 -5.45
N ASP A 115 24.67 13.99 -6.27
CA ASP A 115 23.98 15.25 -6.03
C ASP A 115 22.84 15.08 -5.00
N GLU A 116 23.15 15.41 -3.74
CA GLU A 116 22.19 15.37 -2.64
C GLU A 116 20.95 16.25 -2.89
N LYS A 117 21.09 17.39 -3.57
CA LYS A 117 19.95 18.26 -3.85
C LYS A 117 19.01 17.59 -4.83
N LEU A 118 19.56 16.97 -5.86
CA LEU A 118 18.77 16.21 -6.83
C LEU A 118 18.07 15.02 -6.18
N CYS A 119 18.74 14.31 -5.26
CA CYS A 119 18.12 13.25 -4.48
C CYS A 119 16.94 13.78 -3.65
N LEU A 120 17.11 14.90 -2.92
CA LEU A 120 16.03 15.51 -2.13
C LEU A 120 14.86 15.96 -2.99
N GLU A 121 15.11 16.63 -4.13
CA GLU A 121 14.06 17.04 -5.07
C GLU A 121 13.27 15.84 -5.61
N ARG A 122 13.96 14.74 -5.91
CA ARG A 122 13.32 13.50 -6.37
C ARG A 122 12.53 12.82 -5.26
N ILE A 123 13.02 12.82 -4.02
CA ILE A 123 12.28 12.28 -2.87
C ILE A 123 11.02 13.11 -2.64
N GLU A 124 11.11 14.44 -2.64
CA GLU A 124 9.95 15.32 -2.45
C GLU A 124 8.86 15.06 -3.51
N LYS A 125 9.26 14.91 -4.78
CA LYS A 125 8.31 14.56 -5.85
C LYS A 125 7.71 13.16 -5.63
N THR A 126 8.56 12.18 -5.33
CA THR A 126 8.13 10.79 -5.14
C THR A 126 7.22 10.65 -3.92
N LEU A 127 7.43 11.43 -2.85
CA LEU A 127 6.59 11.42 -1.67
C LEU A 127 5.18 11.96 -1.96
N LYS A 128 5.06 12.96 -2.84
CA LYS A 128 3.75 13.43 -3.31
C LYS A 128 3.02 12.34 -4.09
N ASP A 129 3.72 11.70 -5.03
CA ASP A 129 3.18 10.59 -5.81
C ASP A 129 2.76 9.42 -4.88
N LEU A 130 3.61 9.08 -3.90
CA LEU A 130 3.36 8.03 -2.89
C LEU A 130 2.09 8.29 -2.07
N LYS A 131 1.87 9.53 -1.62
CA LYS A 131 0.66 9.91 -0.86
C LYS A 131 -0.60 9.75 -1.70
N THR A 132 -0.57 10.15 -2.97
CA THR A 132 -1.70 9.95 -3.89
C THR A 132 -1.96 8.46 -4.17
N GLU A 133 -0.91 7.68 -4.43
CA GLU A 133 -1.01 6.23 -4.64
C GLU A 133 -1.57 5.51 -3.40
N TYR A 134 -1.21 5.98 -2.21
CA TYR A 134 -1.76 5.50 -0.94
C TYR A 134 -3.24 5.84 -0.80
N GLU A 135 -3.66 7.10 -1.03
CA GLU A 135 -5.06 7.51 -0.92
C GLU A 135 -5.97 6.71 -1.87
N ASP A 136 -5.50 6.44 -3.09
CA ASP A 136 -6.23 5.61 -4.05
C ASP A 136 -6.41 4.17 -3.53
N ALA A 137 -5.36 3.57 -2.98
CA ALA A 137 -5.42 2.23 -2.39
C ALA A 137 -6.30 2.19 -1.13
N GLU A 138 -6.19 3.21 -0.27
CA GLU A 138 -6.96 3.33 0.96
C GLU A 138 -8.47 3.39 0.67
N LYS A 139 -8.89 4.22 -0.31
CA LYS A 139 -10.30 4.30 -0.72
C LYS A 139 -10.82 2.95 -1.22
N LEU A 140 -10.06 2.27 -2.09
CA LEU A 140 -10.44 0.96 -2.60
C LEU A 140 -10.61 -0.07 -1.48
N LEU A 141 -9.69 -0.06 -0.50
CA LEU A 141 -9.72 -0.99 0.62
C LEU A 141 -10.84 -0.66 1.62
N LYS A 142 -11.05 0.62 1.96
CA LYS A 142 -12.18 1.05 2.81
C LYS A 142 -13.52 0.68 2.19
N LYS A 143 -13.66 0.88 0.88
CA LYS A 143 -14.84 0.44 0.13
C LYS A 143 -15.02 -1.08 0.19
N PHE A 144 -13.94 -1.83 0.04
CA PHE A 144 -13.97 -3.29 0.11
C PHE A 144 -14.43 -3.80 1.49
N PHE A 145 -13.96 -3.20 2.58
CA PHE A 145 -14.38 -3.57 3.95
C PHE A 145 -15.72 -2.91 4.37
N GLY A 146 -16.37 -2.14 3.50
CA GLY A 146 -17.65 -1.50 3.79
C GLY A 146 -17.56 -0.39 4.85
N THR A 147 -16.41 0.27 4.96
CA THR A 147 -16.17 1.34 5.95
C THR A 147 -16.17 2.74 5.34
N GLU A 148 -16.64 2.91 4.11
CA GLU A 148 -16.96 4.24 3.59
C GLU A 148 -18.18 4.76 4.38
N GLU A 149 -18.01 5.84 5.15
CA GLU A 149 -19.14 6.70 5.49
C GLU A 149 -19.77 7.13 4.16
N GLU A 150 -21.06 6.88 3.99
CA GLU A 150 -21.82 7.43 2.87
C GLU A 150 -21.63 8.96 2.90
N GLU A 151 -20.77 9.51 2.04
CA GLU A 151 -20.82 10.94 1.73
C GLU A 151 -22.17 11.16 1.02
N GLU A 152 -23.19 11.51 1.81
CA GLU A 152 -24.47 11.99 1.32
C GLU A 152 -24.18 13.16 0.36
N GLU A 153 -24.36 12.93 -0.94
CA GLU A 153 -24.52 14.01 -1.92
C GLU A 153 -25.76 14.82 -1.51
N GLU A 154 -25.56 15.94 -0.82
CA GLU A 154 -26.62 16.95 -0.65
C GLU A 154 -26.93 17.59 -2.02
N ASP A 155 -28.15 17.32 -2.51
CA ASP A 155 -28.85 17.94 -3.67
C ASP A 155 -28.77 19.47 -3.74
#